data_AF-A0A7J8S7K2-F1
#
_entry.id   AF-A0A7J8S7K2-F1
#
_cell.length_a   1.000
_cell.length_b   1.000
_cell.length_c   1.000
_cell.angle_alpha   90.00
_cell.angle_beta   90.00
_cell.angle_gamma   90.00
#
_symmetry.space_group_name_H-M   'P 1'
#
loop_
_entity.id
_entity.type
_entity.pdbx_description
1 polymer ?
#
loop_
_entity_poly.entity_id
_entity_poly.type
_entity_poly.pdbx_seq_one_letter_code
_entity_poly.pdbx_strand_id
1 'polypeptide(L)'
;METKVVSRAFAGSLPIDSVQALASKNLKNILSRYIRPEIEFELINHGIADDVIEKMKIDTQEFFKFPLEEKMAYAQLPNEIEGYGQTLVRSTDQKLDWNDMLCLFPLPVPLRNIRFWPTNPPSFRKTFDKYLTELHKVTIYLIKRIAKNLGIDPKMLQAFLRMEHKL
;
A
#
# COMPACT_ATOMS: atom_id res chain seq x y z
N MET A 1 33.13 -3.39 49.16
CA MET A 1 33.79 -3.87 47.94
C MET A 1 32.89 -4.99 47.43
N GLU A 2 32.11 -4.87 46.35
CA GLU A 2 32.43 -4.38 45.01
C GLU A 2 31.29 -3.55 44.41
N THR A 3 31.68 -2.56 43.63
CA THR A 3 30.83 -1.75 42.76
C THR A 3 30.40 -2.56 41.55
N LYS A 4 29.08 -2.77 41.32
CA LYS A 4 28.59 -3.21 40.01
C LYS A 4 28.09 -2.01 39.22
N VAL A 5 28.87 -1.67 38.20
CA VAL A 5 28.56 -0.71 37.15
C VAL A 5 27.39 -1.26 36.33
N VAL A 6 26.22 -0.63 36.40
CA VAL A 6 25.16 -0.85 35.42
C VAL A 6 25.30 0.22 34.34
N SER A 7 25.92 -0.15 33.23
CA SER A 7 26.00 0.71 32.05
C SER A 7 24.59 1.04 31.55
N ARG A 8 24.17 2.30 31.68
CA ARG A 8 23.02 2.82 30.93
C ARG A 8 23.43 2.95 29.45
N ALA A 9 23.25 1.87 28.69
CA ALA A 9 23.34 1.93 27.24
C ALA A 9 22.08 2.63 26.69
N PHE A 10 22.29 3.65 25.87
CA PHE A 10 21.27 4.23 25.00
C PHE A 10 20.68 3.10 24.13
N ALA A 11 19.36 2.99 24.12
CA ALA A 11 18.58 1.97 23.41
C ALA A 11 18.77 0.51 23.89
N GLY A 12 18.25 0.20 25.08
CA GLY A 12 18.01 -1.19 25.46
C GLY A 12 16.80 -1.75 24.72
N SER A 13 17.01 -2.50 23.63
CA SER A 13 15.98 -3.42 23.16
C SER A 13 15.90 -4.58 24.15
N LEU A 14 14.72 -4.81 24.73
CA LEU A 14 14.52 -6.02 25.52
C LEU A 14 14.76 -7.23 24.61
N PRO A 15 15.55 -8.24 25.04
CA PRO A 15 15.73 -9.45 24.26
C PRO A 15 14.38 -10.12 24.06
N ILE A 16 14.07 -10.44 22.81
CA ILE A 16 12.84 -11.12 22.42
C ILE A 16 13.22 -12.51 21.88
N ASP A 17 12.50 -13.52 22.35
CA ASP A 17 12.61 -14.87 21.80
C ASP A 17 12.27 -14.86 20.31
N SER A 18 13.02 -15.58 19.48
CA SER A 18 12.70 -15.72 18.05
C SER A 18 11.33 -16.36 17.85
N VAL A 19 10.73 -16.14 16.68
CA VAL A 19 9.41 -16.70 16.31
C VAL A 19 9.39 -18.22 16.50
N GLN A 20 10.49 -18.90 16.17
CA GLN A 20 10.63 -20.34 16.35
C GLN A 20 10.64 -20.76 17.82
N ALA A 21 11.35 -20.01 18.67
CA ALA A 21 11.41 -20.27 20.12
C ALA A 21 10.09 -19.96 20.83
N LEU A 22 9.28 -19.03 20.30
CA LEU A 22 7.94 -18.77 20.79
C LEU A 22 6.95 -19.85 20.35
N ALA A 23 7.03 -20.31 19.10
CA ALA A 23 6.15 -21.35 18.55
C ALA A 23 6.31 -22.69 19.27
N SER A 24 7.52 -23.05 19.69
CA SER A 24 7.78 -24.30 20.42
C SER A 24 7.17 -24.33 21.84
N LYS A 25 6.74 -23.18 22.37
CA LYS A 25 6.19 -23.08 23.73
C LYS A 25 4.70 -23.40 23.83
N ASN A 26 4.02 -23.74 22.72
CA ASN A 26 2.58 -24.06 22.66
C ASN A 26 1.73 -23.06 23.48
N LEU A 27 2.03 -21.77 23.34
CA LEU A 27 1.37 -20.72 24.11
C LEU A 27 -0.11 -20.65 23.74
N LYS A 28 -0.98 -20.79 24.74
CA LYS A 28 -2.44 -20.67 24.55
C LYS A 28 -2.90 -19.21 24.35
N ASN A 29 -2.09 -18.25 24.79
CA ASN A 29 -2.34 -16.82 24.69
C ASN A 29 -1.04 -16.10 24.29
N ILE A 30 -1.13 -15.15 23.35
CA ILE A 30 0.00 -14.32 22.90
C ILE A 30 0.11 -13.09 23.82
N LEU A 31 1.29 -12.81 24.34
CA LEU A 31 1.54 -11.61 25.15
C LEU A 31 1.28 -10.35 24.32
N SER A 32 0.60 -9.35 24.90
CA SER A 32 0.22 -8.09 24.23
C SER A 32 1.38 -7.35 23.58
N ARG A 33 2.60 -7.52 24.08
CA ARG A 33 3.83 -6.96 23.50
C ARG A 33 4.19 -7.54 22.11
N TYR A 34 3.70 -8.74 21.78
CA TYR A 34 3.84 -9.38 20.46
C TYR A 34 2.61 -9.19 19.59
N ILE A 35 1.52 -8.69 20.15
CA ILE A 35 0.34 -8.28 19.41
C ILE A 35 0.64 -6.87 18.90
N ARG A 36 0.82 -6.72 17.58
CA ARG A 36 0.68 -5.38 16.99
C ARG A 36 -0.80 -5.02 17.13
N PRO A 37 -1.19 -3.98 17.90
CA PRO A 37 -2.50 -3.40 17.65
C PRO A 37 -2.50 -3.04 16.17
N GLU A 38 -3.52 -3.45 15.44
CA GLU A 38 -3.73 -3.01 14.07
C GLU A 38 -3.70 -1.49 14.11
N ILE A 39 -2.59 -0.88 13.66
CA ILE A 39 -2.46 0.56 13.83
C ILE A 39 -3.20 1.20 12.68
N GLU A 40 -4.46 1.52 12.92
CA GLU A 40 -5.21 2.45 12.09
C GLU A 40 -4.62 3.85 12.31
N PHE A 41 -3.82 4.30 11.34
CA PHE A 41 -3.34 5.68 11.30
C PHE A 41 -4.11 6.43 10.22
N GLU A 42 -4.95 7.36 10.64
CA GLU A 42 -5.52 8.35 9.74
C GLU A 42 -4.52 9.49 9.52
N LEU A 43 -4.22 9.80 8.27
CA LEU A 43 -3.50 11.01 7.93
C LEU A 43 -4.53 12.11 7.66
N ILE A 44 -4.74 13.01 8.61
CA ILE A 44 -5.53 14.23 8.41
C ILE A 44 -4.63 15.40 7.98
N ASN A 45 -5.21 16.44 7.38
CA ASN A 45 -4.46 17.61 6.87
C ASN A 45 -3.32 17.21 5.91
N HIS A 46 -3.54 16.18 5.08
CA HIS A 46 -2.55 15.65 4.13
C HIS A 46 -2.22 16.62 2.97
N GLY A 47 -3.00 17.69 2.79
CA GLY A 47 -2.75 18.72 1.78
C GLY A 47 -3.19 18.37 0.36
N ILE A 48 -3.87 17.23 0.18
CA ILE A 48 -4.57 16.91 -1.07
C ILE A 48 -5.91 17.62 -1.00
N ALA A 49 -6.23 18.41 -2.03
CA ALA A 49 -7.47 19.14 -2.08
C ALA A 49 -8.69 18.20 -2.16
N ASP A 50 -9.76 18.54 -1.44
CA ASP A 50 -10.94 17.69 -1.31
C ASP A 50 -11.61 17.41 -2.67
N ASP A 51 -11.57 18.37 -3.59
CA ASP A 51 -12.11 18.22 -4.95
C ASP A 51 -11.39 17.11 -5.74
N VAL A 52 -10.10 16.90 -5.50
CA VAL A 52 -9.31 15.84 -6.15
C VAL A 52 -9.74 14.47 -5.65
N ILE A 53 -9.92 14.33 -4.33
CA ILE A 53 -10.37 13.10 -3.70
C ILE A 53 -11.80 12.79 -4.12
N GLU A 54 -12.68 13.79 -4.07
CA GLU A 54 -14.09 13.62 -4.40
C GLU A 54 -14.28 13.27 -5.87
N LYS A 55 -13.56 13.91 -6.78
CA LYS A 55 -13.63 13.56 -8.20
C LYS A 55 -13.15 12.13 -8.46
N MET A 56 -12.10 11.67 -7.77
CA MET A 56 -11.64 10.28 -7.88
C MET A 56 -12.68 9.28 -7.37
N LYS A 57 -13.36 9.59 -6.26
CA LYS A 57 -14.47 8.78 -5.74
C LYS A 57 -15.61 8.69 -6.75
N ILE A 58 -16.03 9.83 -7.31
CA ILE A 58 -17.10 9.89 -8.32
C ILE A 58 -16.75 9.03 -9.53
N ASP A 59 -15.58 9.23 -10.13
CA ASP A 59 -15.19 8.50 -11.35
C ASP A 59 -15.05 6.99 -11.09
N THR A 60 -14.61 6.60 -9.89
CA THR A 60 -14.56 5.19 -9.47
C THR A 60 -15.97 4.61 -9.32
N GLN A 61 -16.88 5.33 -8.65
CA GLN A 61 -18.27 4.89 -8.49
C GLN A 61 -18.99 4.78 -9.83
N GLU A 62 -18.78 5.73 -10.75
CA GLU A 62 -19.33 5.68 -12.10
C GLU A 62 -18.83 4.45 -12.86
N PHE A 63 -17.53 4.15 -12.79
CA PHE A 63 -16.97 2.94 -13.38
C PHE A 63 -17.67 1.66 -12.86
N PHE A 64 -17.81 1.52 -11.54
CA PHE A 64 -18.39 0.31 -10.94
C PHE A 64 -19.90 0.16 -11.16
N LYS A 65 -20.61 1.26 -11.47
CA LYS A 65 -22.04 1.26 -11.82
C LYS A 65 -22.31 0.74 -13.24
N PHE A 66 -21.31 0.67 -14.12
CA PHE A 66 -21.51 0.13 -15.45
C PHE A 66 -21.92 -1.36 -15.43
N PRO A 67 -22.64 -1.82 -16.46
CA PRO A 67 -22.92 -3.24 -16.66
C PRO A 67 -21.63 -4.08 -16.63
N LEU A 68 -21.78 -5.36 -16.26
CA LEU A 68 -20.64 -6.27 -16.17
C LEU A 68 -19.90 -6.34 -17.51
N GLU A 69 -20.62 -6.39 -18.63
CA GLU A 69 -20.08 -6.50 -19.98
C GLU A 69 -19.10 -5.35 -20.30
N GLU A 70 -19.42 -4.12 -19.86
CA GLU A 70 -18.55 -2.96 -20.06
C GLU A 70 -17.31 -3.01 -19.15
N LYS A 71 -17.46 -3.46 -17.90
CA LYS A 71 -16.34 -3.62 -16.96
C LYS A 71 -15.40 -4.75 -17.39
N MET A 72 -15.93 -5.81 -17.99
CA MET A 72 -15.16 -6.94 -18.53
C MET A 72 -14.25 -6.56 -19.71
N ALA A 73 -14.44 -5.38 -20.32
CA ALA A 73 -13.47 -4.84 -21.28
C ALA A 73 -12.09 -4.60 -20.66
N TYR A 74 -12.02 -4.48 -19.32
CA TYR A 74 -10.79 -4.27 -18.56
C TYR A 74 -10.41 -5.50 -17.73
N ALA A 75 -10.99 -6.67 -18.01
CA ALA A 75 -10.81 -7.87 -17.19
C ALA A 75 -9.33 -8.27 -17.04
N GLN A 76 -8.97 -8.73 -15.85
CA GLN A 76 -7.66 -9.37 -15.61
C GLN A 76 -7.44 -10.51 -16.60
N LEU A 77 -6.24 -10.57 -17.19
CA LEU A 77 -5.84 -11.68 -18.06
C LEU A 77 -5.11 -12.76 -17.26
N PRO A 78 -5.00 -14.00 -17.79
CA PRO A 78 -4.21 -15.03 -17.14
C PRO A 78 -2.78 -14.55 -16.85
N ASN A 79 -2.32 -14.78 -15.62
CA ASN A 79 -1.00 -14.38 -15.10
C ASN A 79 -0.79 -12.86 -14.94
N GLU A 80 -1.84 -12.05 -15.04
CA GLU A 80 -1.76 -10.60 -14.86
C GLU A 80 -2.44 -10.18 -13.56
N ILE A 81 -1.87 -9.20 -12.88
CA ILE A 81 -2.42 -8.66 -11.61
C ILE A 81 -3.37 -7.50 -11.89
N GLU A 82 -3.04 -6.68 -12.90
CA GLU A 82 -3.83 -5.53 -13.30
C GLU A 82 -5.12 -5.95 -14.02
N GLY A 83 -6.15 -5.11 -13.89
CA GLY A 83 -7.46 -5.27 -14.51
C GLY A 83 -8.61 -5.35 -13.51
N TYR A 84 -9.81 -5.46 -14.06
CA TYR A 84 -11.06 -5.72 -13.34
C TYR A 84 -11.19 -7.22 -13.04
N GLY A 85 -11.49 -7.56 -11.79
CA GLY A 85 -11.62 -8.95 -11.35
C GLY A 85 -11.52 -9.10 -9.84
N GLN A 86 -10.93 -10.19 -9.38
CA GLN A 86 -10.74 -10.50 -7.96
C GLN A 86 -9.25 -10.66 -7.62
N THR A 87 -8.95 -10.80 -6.34
CA THR A 87 -7.61 -11.19 -5.91
C THR A 87 -7.25 -12.57 -6.50
N LEU A 88 -6.02 -12.73 -7.00
CA LEU A 88 -5.49 -13.94 -7.64
C LEU A 88 -6.01 -15.26 -7.01
N VAL A 89 -6.74 -16.03 -7.80
CA VAL A 89 -7.21 -17.38 -7.44
C VAL A 89 -6.09 -18.38 -7.71
N ARG A 90 -5.57 -18.99 -6.65
CA ARG A 90 -4.41 -19.89 -6.64
C ARG A 90 -4.78 -21.36 -6.56
N SER A 91 -5.98 -21.67 -6.07
CA SER A 91 -6.47 -23.05 -5.92
C SER A 91 -7.99 -23.11 -5.94
N THR A 92 -8.55 -24.29 -6.19
CA THR A 92 -9.99 -24.53 -6.27
C THR A 92 -10.71 -24.51 -4.92
N ASP A 93 -9.96 -24.67 -3.83
CA ASP A 93 -10.43 -24.65 -2.44
C ASP A 93 -10.24 -23.27 -1.77
N GLN A 94 -9.70 -22.29 -2.52
CA GLN A 94 -9.46 -20.96 -1.99
C GLN A 94 -10.79 -20.26 -1.65
N LYS A 95 -10.86 -19.74 -0.42
CA LYS A 95 -11.92 -18.80 -0.03
C LYS A 95 -11.66 -17.46 -0.72
N LEU A 96 -12.67 -16.96 -1.42
CA LEU A 96 -12.61 -15.69 -2.13
C LEU A 96 -13.23 -14.58 -1.29
N ASP A 97 -12.68 -13.39 -1.44
CA ASP A 97 -13.25 -12.20 -0.83
C ASP A 97 -14.59 -11.87 -1.50
N TRP A 98 -15.52 -11.32 -0.73
CA TRP A 98 -16.77 -10.78 -1.27
C TRP A 98 -16.52 -9.37 -1.83
N ASN A 99 -15.75 -9.28 -2.91
CA ASN A 99 -15.45 -8.02 -3.58
C ASN A 99 -15.23 -8.18 -5.08
N ASP A 100 -15.33 -7.05 -5.77
CA ASP A 100 -14.76 -6.83 -7.09
C ASP A 100 -13.67 -5.75 -6.95
N MET A 101 -12.63 -5.86 -7.76
CA MET A 101 -11.47 -4.97 -7.73
C MET A 101 -11.11 -4.51 -9.14
N LEU A 102 -10.70 -3.24 -9.26
CA LEU A 102 -9.93 -2.74 -10.40
C LEU A 102 -8.50 -2.48 -9.90
N CYS A 103 -7.55 -3.32 -10.30
CA CYS A 103 -6.14 -3.16 -9.93
C CYS A 103 -5.38 -2.49 -11.07
N LEU A 104 -4.67 -1.40 -10.78
CA LEU A 104 -3.87 -0.65 -11.75
C LEU A 104 -2.50 -0.35 -11.15
N PHE A 105 -1.45 -0.47 -11.96
CA PHE A 105 -0.10 -0.04 -11.61
C PHE A 105 0.17 1.35 -12.21
N PRO A 106 0.16 2.40 -11.38
CA PRO A 106 0.27 3.78 -11.86
C PRO A 106 1.70 4.19 -12.20
N LEU A 107 2.71 3.45 -11.75
CA LEU A 107 4.11 3.80 -11.87
C LEU A 107 5.00 2.59 -12.18
N PRO A 108 6.12 2.80 -12.88
CA PRO A 108 6.51 4.06 -13.55
C PRO A 108 5.65 4.34 -14.78
N VAL A 109 5.45 5.62 -15.12
CA VAL A 109 4.49 6.04 -16.19
C VAL A 109 4.74 5.34 -17.54
N PRO A 110 6.00 5.16 -18.01
CA PRO A 110 6.26 4.49 -19.29
C PRO A 110 5.90 3.00 -19.33
N LEU A 111 5.75 2.36 -18.16
CA LEU A 111 5.43 0.93 -18.05
C LEU A 111 3.94 0.66 -17.83
N ARG A 112 3.09 1.71 -17.81
CA ARG A 112 1.64 1.55 -17.62
C ARG A 112 1.04 0.73 -18.75
N ASN A 113 0.31 -0.31 -18.39
CA ASN A 113 -0.46 -1.08 -19.34
C ASN A 113 -1.84 -0.46 -19.56
N ILE A 114 -1.92 0.47 -20.51
CA ILE A 114 -3.12 1.29 -20.78
C ILE A 114 -4.36 0.47 -21.16
N ARG A 115 -4.21 -0.81 -21.53
CA ARG A 115 -5.35 -1.69 -21.84
C ARG A 115 -6.31 -1.82 -20.66
N PHE A 116 -5.78 -1.80 -19.44
CA PHE A 116 -6.57 -1.97 -18.22
C PHE A 116 -7.17 -0.67 -17.69
N TRP A 117 -6.75 0.47 -18.23
CA TRP A 117 -7.10 1.78 -17.72
C TRP A 117 -8.45 2.21 -18.29
N PRO A 118 -9.50 2.41 -17.47
CA PRO A 118 -10.83 2.78 -17.96
C PRO A 118 -10.80 4.02 -18.87
N THR A 119 -11.48 3.93 -20.02
CA THR A 119 -11.80 5.10 -20.85
C THR A 119 -13.20 5.63 -20.58
N ASN A 120 -13.99 4.89 -19.80
CA ASN A 120 -15.32 5.27 -19.34
C ASN A 120 -15.35 5.16 -17.79
N PRO A 121 -15.69 6.23 -17.04
CA PRO A 121 -16.07 7.55 -17.53
C PRO A 121 -14.90 8.26 -18.26
N PRO A 122 -15.16 9.16 -19.24
CA PRO A 122 -14.11 9.82 -20.02
C PRO A 122 -13.10 10.62 -19.18
N SER A 123 -13.50 11.06 -17.99
CA SER A 123 -12.62 11.76 -17.05
C SER A 123 -11.68 10.84 -16.28
N PHE A 124 -11.93 9.52 -16.23
CA PHE A 124 -11.27 8.61 -15.30
C PHE A 124 -9.75 8.74 -15.31
N ARG A 125 -9.11 8.62 -16.48
CA ARG A 125 -7.64 8.65 -16.59
C ARG A 125 -7.05 9.98 -16.12
N LYS A 126 -7.66 11.10 -16.50
CA LYS A 126 -7.22 12.43 -16.10
C LYS A 126 -7.39 12.65 -14.60
N THR A 127 -8.53 12.21 -14.04
CA THR A 127 -8.81 12.26 -12.61
C THR A 127 -7.80 11.42 -11.83
N PHE A 128 -7.55 10.19 -12.29
CA PHE A 128 -6.61 9.26 -11.68
C PHE A 128 -5.19 9.83 -11.70
N ASP A 129 -4.73 10.40 -12.82
CA ASP A 129 -3.41 11.06 -12.90
C ASP A 129 -3.27 12.26 -11.96
N LYS A 130 -4.31 13.11 -11.84
CA LYS A 130 -4.32 14.23 -10.89
C LYS A 130 -4.22 13.72 -9.45
N TYR A 131 -5.05 12.72 -9.10
CA TYR A 131 -5.05 12.11 -7.78
C TYR A 131 -3.70 11.47 -7.43
N LEU A 132 -3.13 10.67 -8.33
CA LEU A 132 -1.82 10.03 -8.17
C LEU A 132 -0.70 11.04 -7.99
N THR A 133 -0.74 12.16 -8.72
CA THR A 133 0.26 13.23 -8.58
C THR A 133 0.25 13.84 -7.19
N GLU A 134 -0.94 14.15 -6.65
CA GLU A 134 -1.06 14.69 -5.30
C GLU A 134 -0.72 13.64 -4.23
N LEU A 135 -1.17 12.40 -4.39
CA LEU A 135 -0.82 11.28 -3.51
C LEU A 135 0.68 11.04 -3.46
N HIS A 136 1.37 11.14 -4.61
CA HIS A 136 2.81 10.97 -4.71
C HIS A 136 3.58 12.00 -3.87
N LYS A 137 3.12 13.26 -3.82
CA LYS A 137 3.72 14.29 -2.96
C LYS A 137 3.62 13.92 -1.49
N VAL A 138 2.46 13.42 -1.06
CA VAL A 138 2.23 12.93 0.31
C VAL A 138 3.15 11.75 0.61
N THR A 139 3.24 10.77 -0.30
CA THR A 139 4.13 9.61 -0.14
C THR A 139 5.59 10.03 0.00
N ILE A 140 6.09 10.93 -0.85
CA ILE A 140 7.46 11.47 -0.74
C ILE A 140 7.66 12.15 0.62
N TYR A 141 6.70 12.95 1.07
CA TYR A 141 6.78 13.61 2.36
C TYR A 141 6.90 12.59 3.50
N LEU A 142 6.02 11.60 3.55
CA LEU A 142 6.02 10.56 4.59
C LEU A 142 7.32 9.76 4.58
N ILE A 143 7.80 9.34 3.40
CA ILE A 143 9.06 8.59 3.28
C ILE A 143 10.26 9.41 3.76
N LYS A 144 10.30 10.73 3.47
CA LYS A 144 11.33 11.61 4.02
C LYS A 144 11.30 11.65 5.55
N ARG A 145 10.10 11.70 6.15
CA ARG A 145 9.94 11.69 7.62
C ARG A 145 10.37 10.35 8.21
N ILE A 146 9.98 9.24 7.60
CA ILE A 146 10.38 7.89 8.02
C ILE A 146 11.91 7.74 7.94
N ALA A 147 12.52 8.14 6.82
CA ALA A 147 13.97 8.10 6.65
C ALA A 147 14.69 8.87 7.76
N LYS A 148 14.25 10.10 8.03
CA LYS A 148 14.81 10.93 9.10
C LYS A 148 14.68 10.26 10.47
N ASN A 149 13.54 9.67 10.77
CA ASN A 149 13.31 8.98 12.05
C ASN A 149 14.19 7.73 12.20
N LEU A 150 14.52 7.07 11.09
CA LEU A 150 15.41 5.90 11.06
C LEU A 150 16.90 6.28 10.96
N GLY A 151 17.24 7.56 10.84
CA GLY A 151 18.62 8.01 10.63
C GLY A 151 19.20 7.65 9.25
N ILE A 152 18.34 7.37 8.26
CA ILE A 152 18.72 7.03 6.89
C ILE A 152 18.66 8.29 6.02
N ASP A 153 19.55 8.43 5.03
CA ASP A 153 19.45 9.49 4.02
C ASP A 153 18.08 9.43 3.32
N PRO A 154 17.25 10.48 3.42
CA PRO A 154 15.96 10.53 2.74
C PRO A 154 16.04 10.29 1.23
N LYS A 155 17.18 10.58 0.58
CA LYS A 155 17.35 10.36 -0.86
C LYS A 155 17.39 8.87 -1.22
N MET A 156 17.90 8.01 -0.34
CA MET A 156 17.95 6.56 -0.58
C MET A 156 16.54 5.98 -0.66
N LEU A 157 15.67 6.28 0.31
CA LEU A 157 14.30 5.74 0.30
C LEU A 157 13.42 6.37 -0.78
N GLN A 158 13.64 7.65 -1.12
CA GLN A 158 12.94 8.29 -2.25
C GLN A 158 13.32 7.71 -3.61
N ALA A 159 14.53 7.15 -3.76
CA ALA A 159 14.97 6.59 -5.03
C ALA A 159 14.07 5.44 -5.50
N PHE A 160 13.49 4.67 -4.58
CA PHE A 160 12.55 3.58 -4.86
C PHE A 160 11.18 4.05 -5.37
N LEU A 161 10.86 5.34 -5.24
CA LEU A 161 9.56 5.89 -5.62
C LEU A 161 9.61 6.72 -6.90
N ARG A 162 10.75 6.79 -7.59
CA ARG A 162 10.86 7.65 -8.78
C ARG A 162 9.88 7.20 -9.85
N MET A 163 9.07 8.15 -10.34
CA MET A 163 8.11 7.91 -11.43
C MET A 163 8.78 7.54 -12.76
N GLU A 164 10.09 7.72 -12.84
CA GLU A 164 10.95 7.44 -13.98
C GLU A 164 12.05 6.45 -13.58
N HIS A 165 11.73 5.16 -13.54
CA HIS A 165 12.76 4.15 -13.71
C HIS A 165 12.94 3.96 -15.22
N LYS A 166 14.02 4.55 -15.77
CA LYS A 166 14.61 4.05 -17.01
C LYS A 166 15.30 2.74 -16.64
N LEU A 167 14.78 1.62 -17.15
CA LEU A 167 15.53 0.36 -17.21
C LEU A 167 16.72 0.53 -18.16
#